data_AF-A0A6J6HG72-F1
#
_entry.id   AF-A0A6J6HG72-F1
#
_cell.length_a   1.000
_cell.length_b   1.000
_cell.length_c   1.000
_cell.angle_alpha   90.00
_cell.angle_beta   90.00
_cell.angle_gamma   90.00
#
_symmetry.space_group_name_H-M   'P 1'
#
loop_
_entity.id
_entity.type
_entity.pdbx_description
1 polymer ?
#
loop_
_entity_poly.entity_id
_entity_poly.type
_entity_poly.pdbx_seq_one_letter_code
_entity_poly.pdbx_strand_id
1 'polypeptide(L)' 'MLVETDSPFLAPVPHRGVSNQPAYLVDVGACLAQVRNVSINEIANQTTSNALIAFAGLCA' A
#
# COMPACT_ATOMS: atom_id res chain seq x y z
N MET A 1 0.47 -7.57 8.18
CA MET A 1 -0.10 -7.17 6.87
C MET A 1 0.83 -6.13 6.24
N LEU A 2 1.20 -6.34 4.99
CA LEU A 2 1.98 -5.40 4.18
C LEU A 2 1.14 -5.01 2.95
N VAL A 3 1.50 -3.90 2.31
CA VAL A 3 0.91 -3.45 1.04
C VAL A 3 2.03 -3.15 0.06
N GLU A 4 1.80 -3.44 -1.20
CA GLU A 4 2.73 -3.19 -2.30
C GLU A 4 1.96 -2.85 -3.57
N THR A 5 2.67 -2.34 -4.58
CA THR A 5 2.10 -2.10 -5.92
C THR A 5 2.49 -3.18 -6.92
N ASP A 6 3.61 -3.89 -6.75
CA ASP A 6 4.24 -4.73 -7.78
C ASP A 6 4.63 -3.94 -9.05
N SER A 7 5.02 -2.66 -8.89
CA SER A 7 5.46 -1.84 -10.02
C SER A 7 6.67 -2.45 -10.74
N PRO A 8 6.68 -2.47 -12.09
CA PRO A 8 5.79 -1.75 -13.01
C PRO A 8 4.49 -2.49 -13.41
N PHE A 9 4.17 -3.62 -12.80
CA PHE A 9 3.03 -4.47 -13.13
C PHE A 9 1.80 -4.17 -12.25
N LEU A 10 0.63 -4.69 -12.64
CA LEU A 10 -0.59 -4.71 -11.82
C LEU A 10 -1.12 -3.34 -11.35
N ALA A 11 -1.12 -2.33 -12.22
CA ALA A 11 -1.65 -1.01 -11.86
C ALA A 11 -3.06 -1.09 -11.24
N PRO A 12 -3.29 -0.50 -10.05
CA PRO A 12 -4.58 -0.54 -9.38
C PRO A 12 -5.61 0.31 -10.14
N VAL A 13 -6.89 0.18 -9.81
CA VAL A 13 -7.92 1.12 -10.29
C VAL A 13 -7.69 2.49 -9.63
N PRO A 14 -7.77 3.61 -10.35
CA PRO A 14 -8.22 3.80 -11.74
C PRO A 14 -7.13 3.68 -12.82
N HIS A 15 -5.90 3.36 -12.45
CA HIS A 15 -4.72 3.33 -13.32
C HIS A 15 -4.56 2.03 -14.15
N ARG A 16 -5.58 1.18 -14.24
CA ARG A 16 -5.50 -0.07 -15.01
C ARG A 16 -5.20 0.21 -16.49
N GLY A 17 -4.34 -0.62 -17.08
CA GLY A 17 -3.97 -0.52 -18.50
C GLY A 17 -2.75 0.36 -18.79
N VAL A 18 -2.18 1.04 -17.79
CA VAL A 18 -0.87 1.71 -17.87
C VAL A 18 0.14 1.08 -16.91
N SER A 19 1.42 1.46 -17.04
CA SER A 19 2.48 1.01 -16.13
C SER A 19 2.17 1.43 -14.69
N ASN A 20 2.32 0.49 -13.76
CA ASN A 20 2.13 0.78 -12.34
C ASN A 20 3.29 1.60 -11.78
N GLN A 21 3.00 2.37 -10.73
CA GLN A 21 3.96 3.25 -10.08
C GLN A 21 3.89 3.06 -8.55
N PRO A 22 5.02 3.15 -7.82
CA PRO A 22 5.01 3.16 -6.36
C PRO A 22 4.07 4.22 -5.77
N ALA A 23 3.88 5.34 -6.47
CA ALA A 23 2.95 6.41 -6.07
C ALA A 23 1.48 5.95 -5.97
N TYR A 24 1.09 4.89 -6.69
CA TYR A 24 -0.29 4.34 -6.66
C TYR A 24 -0.55 3.44 -5.44
N LEU A 25 0.42 3.29 -4.53
CA LEU A 25 0.24 2.54 -3.28
C LEU A 25 -0.92 3.10 -2.43
N VAL A 26 -1.20 4.41 -2.54
CA VAL A 26 -2.32 5.06 -1.85
C VAL A 26 -3.68 4.47 -2.26
N ASP A 27 -3.86 4.10 -3.53
CA ASP A 27 -5.11 3.52 -4.03
C ASP A 27 -5.32 2.10 -3.47
N VAL A 28 -4.23 1.33 -3.34
CA VAL A 28 -4.24 0.01 -2.69
C VAL A 28 -4.62 0.14 -1.21
N GLY A 29 -4.01 1.11 -0.52
CA GLY A 29 -4.32 1.41 0.88
C GLY A 29 -5.78 1.87 1.07
N ALA A 30 -6.30 2.71 0.19
CA ALA A 30 -7.67 3.20 0.23
C ALA A 30 -8.69 2.07 0.03
N CYS A 31 -8.46 1.21 -0.96
CA CYS A 31 -9.27 0.00 -1.17
C CYS A 31 -9.30 -0.89 0.08
N LEU A 32 -8.13 -1.12 0.68
CA LEU A 32 -8.02 -1.93 1.89
C LEU A 32 -8.73 -1.31 3.10
N ALA A 33 -8.61 0.00 3.29
CA ALA A 33 -9.30 0.74 4.35
C ALA A 33 -10.83 0.59 4.24
N GLN A 34 -11.36 0.69 3.02
CA GLN A 34 -12.79 0.47 2.74
C GLN A 34 -13.21 -0.96 3.05
N VAL A 35 -12.48 -1.96 2.56
CA VAL A 35 -12.77 -3.39 2.81
C VAL A 35 -12.74 -3.74 4.30
N ARG A 36 -11.85 -3.09 5.06
CA ARG A 36 -11.66 -3.34 6.49
C ARG A 36 -12.52 -2.45 7.39
N ASN A 37 -13.25 -1.49 6.83
CA ASN A 37 -14.02 -0.48 7.56
C ASN A 37 -13.18 0.27 8.63
N VAL A 38 -11.98 0.69 8.24
CA VAL A 38 -11.06 1.48 9.08
C VAL A 38 -10.60 2.73 8.32
N SER A 39 -9.94 3.65 9.02
CA SER A 39 -9.38 4.85 8.37
C SER A 39 -8.14 4.52 7.54
N ILE A 40 -7.86 5.35 6.52
CA ILE A 40 -6.62 5.22 5.73
C ILE A 40 -5.38 5.42 6.60
N ASN A 41 -5.45 6.29 7.62
CA ASN A 41 -4.37 6.53 8.57
C ASN A 41 -4.07 5.29 9.41
N GLU A 42 -5.09 4.52 9.77
CA GLU A 42 -4.91 3.27 10.50
C GLU A 42 -4.22 2.22 9.64
N ILE A 43 -4.63 2.07 8.37
CA ILE A 43 -3.91 1.21 7.41
C ILE A 43 -2.46 1.65 7.29
N ALA A 44 -2.20 2.94 7.06
CA ALA A 44 -0.86 3.47 6.89
C ALA A 44 0.03 3.21 8.13
N ASN A 45 -0.49 3.47 9.33
CA ASN A 45 0.23 3.23 10.58
C ASN A 45 0.55 1.75 10.76
N GLN A 46 -0.45 0.88 10.56
CA GLN A 46 -0.28 -0.56 10.73
C GLN A 46 0.70 -1.14 9.71
N THR A 47 0.58 -0.77 8.42
CA THR A 47 1.47 -1.30 7.37
C THR A 47 2.88 -0.79 7.53
N THR A 48 3.06 0.47 7.95
CA THR A 48 4.39 1.06 8.24
C THR A 48 5.06 0.34 9.41
N SER A 49 4.34 0.21 10.53
CA SER A 49 4.87 -0.51 11.70
C SER A 49 5.25 -1.95 11.35
N ASN A 50 4.39 -2.66 10.61
CA ASN A 50 4.67 -4.02 10.17
C ASN A 50 5.89 -4.09 9.23
N ALA A 51 6.06 -3.11 8.33
CA ALA A 51 7.20 -3.07 7.41
C ALA A 51 8.53 -2.86 8.17
N LEU A 52 8.56 -1.96 9.15
CA LEU A 52 9.75 -1.75 9.99
C LEU A 52 10.12 -3.01 10.80
N ILE A 53 9.11 -3.76 11.26
CA ILE A 53 9.34 -5.05 11.97
C ILE A 53 9.86 -6.12 11.00
N ALA A 54 9.23 -6.26 9.83
CA ALA A 54 9.57 -7.30 8.85
C ALA A 54 10.90 -7.03 8.14
N PHE A 55 11.26 -5.76 7.97
CA PHE A 55 12.45 -5.29 7.27
C PHE A 55 13.23 -4.33 8.17
N ALA A 56 13.83 -4.88 9.23
CA ALA A 56 14.55 -4.13 10.26
C ALA A 56 15.71 -3.22 9.78
N GLY A 57 16.09 -3.31 8.50
CA GLY A 57 17.06 -2.41 7.84
C GLY A 57 16.46 -1.16 7.18
N LEU A 58 15.14 -1.01 7.19
CA LEU A 58 14.47 0.23 6.75
C LEU A 58 14.60 1.27 7.88
N CYS A 59 15.57 2.17 7.77
CA CYS A 59 15.61 3.36 8.63
C CYS A 59 14.42 4.27 8.31
N ALA A 60 13.72 4.74 9.35
CA ALA A 60 12.66 5.75 9.25
C ALA A 60 13.25 7.16 9.07
#